data_AF-A0A7Y2H858-F1
#
_entry.id   AF-A0A7Y2H858-F1
#
_cell.length_a   1.000
_cell.length_b   1.000
_cell.length_c   1.000
_cell.angle_alpha   90.00
_cell.angle_beta   90.00
_cell.angle_gamma   90.00
#
_symmetry.space_group_name_H-M   'P 1'
#
loop_
_entity.id
_entity.type
_entity.pdbx_description
1 polymer ?
#
loop_
_entity_poly.entity_id
_entity_poly.type
_entity_poly.pdbx_seq_one_letter_code
_entity_poly.pdbx_strand_id
1 'polypeptide(L)'
;GYSVSISGDYACIGAYHDDDGGTNSGSAYIFKRSGTLWSQQTKLTASDAAAGDFFGYSVSISGDYACMGAYNDDDGGTSSGSAYVFQ
;
A
#
# COMPACT_ATOMS: atom_id res chain seq x y z
N GLY A 1 -6.38 -4.72 -7.78
CA GLY A 1 -5.01 -4.70 -7.24
C GLY A 1 -4.05 -4.53 -8.39
N TYR A 2 -3.10 -3.60 -8.26
CA TYR A 2 -2.07 -3.33 -9.25
C TYR A 2 -0.76 -4.08 -8.96
N SER A 3 -0.39 -4.15 -7.69
CA SER A 3 0.77 -4.88 -7.18
C SER A 3 0.35 -5.84 -6.07
N VAL A 4 1.11 -6.92 -5.87
CA VAL A 4 0.82 -7.94 -4.86
C VAL A 4 2.10 -8.55 -4.31
N SER A 5 2.13 -8.80 -3.00
CA SER A 5 3.15 -9.56 -2.31
C SER A 5 2.50 -10.47 -1.25
N ILE A 6 3.07 -11.64 -1.00
CA ILE A 6 2.51 -12.65 -0.09
C ILE A 6 3.63 -13.15 0.84
N SER A 7 3.33 -13.22 2.14
CA SER A 7 4.18 -13.84 3.16
C SER A 7 3.34 -14.69 4.10
N GLY A 8 3.60 -16.00 4.11
CA GLY A 8 2.80 -16.97 4.87
C GLY A 8 1.32 -16.92 4.47
N ASP A 9 0.46 -16.60 5.44
CA ASP A 9 -0.99 -16.47 5.25
C ASP A 9 -1.43 -15.02 5.03
N TYR A 10 -0.51 -14.09 4.82
CA TYR A 10 -0.83 -12.68 4.57
C TYR A 10 -0.52 -12.29 3.13
N ALA A 11 -1.40 -11.48 2.54
CA ALA A 11 -1.22 -10.86 1.24
C ALA A 11 -1.34 -9.34 1.37
N CYS A 12 -0.39 -8.60 0.81
CA CYS A 12 -0.44 -7.16 0.65
C CYS A 12 -0.76 -6.83 -0.81
N ILE A 13 -1.79 -6.03 -1.05
CA ILE A 13 -2.29 -5.71 -2.40
C ILE A 13 -2.36 -4.20 -2.56
N GLY A 14 -1.63 -3.67 -3.54
CA GLY A 14 -1.61 -2.25 -3.87
C GLY A 14 -2.79 -1.81 -4.74
N ALA A 15 -3.29 -0.61 -4.49
CA ALA A 15 -4.38 0.06 -5.21
C ALA A 15 -4.04 1.56 -5.36
N TYR A 16 -3.01 1.85 -6.15
CA TYR A 16 -2.43 3.20 -6.29
C TYR A 16 -3.35 4.28 -6.90
N HIS A 17 -4.49 3.92 -7.47
CA HIS A 17 -5.53 4.85 -7.96
C HIS A 17 -6.74 4.96 -7.03
N ASP A 18 -6.62 4.45 -5.80
CA ASP A 18 -7.65 4.66 -4.77
C ASP A 18 -7.63 6.13 -4.32
N ASP A 19 -8.81 6.69 -4.07
CA ASP A 19 -9.00 8.14 -3.90
C ASP A 19 -9.30 8.55 -2.44
N ASP A 20 -9.19 7.65 -1.47
CA ASP A 20 -9.61 7.90 -0.08
C ASP A 20 -8.81 9.02 0.62
N GLY A 21 -7.53 9.24 0.25
CA GLY A 21 -6.67 10.32 0.74
C GLY A 21 -6.57 11.52 -0.20
N GLY A 22 -7.36 11.55 -1.29
CA GLY A 22 -7.24 12.50 -2.40
C GLY A 22 -7.11 11.78 -3.74
N THR A 23 -7.37 12.47 -4.85
CA THR A 23 -7.35 11.89 -6.20
C THR A 23 -6.01 11.19 -6.47
N ASN A 24 -6.04 9.88 -6.72
CA ASN A 24 -4.89 9.00 -6.90
C ASN A 24 -3.86 9.04 -5.76
N SER A 25 -4.30 9.34 -4.54
CA SER A 25 -3.46 9.23 -3.34
C SER A 25 -3.01 7.79 -3.10
N GLY A 26 -3.84 6.83 -3.48
CA GLY A 26 -3.55 5.42 -3.43
C GLY A 26 -3.84 4.78 -2.08
N SER A 27 -3.80 3.45 -2.07
CA SER A 27 -4.03 2.62 -0.88
C SER A 27 -3.36 1.28 -1.04
N ALA A 28 -3.20 0.55 0.07
CA ALA A 28 -2.86 -0.86 0.07
C ALA A 28 -3.79 -1.63 1.01
N TYR A 29 -3.96 -2.91 0.78
CA TYR A 29 -4.88 -3.75 1.54
C TYR A 29 -4.13 -4.99 2.04
N ILE A 30 -4.32 -5.32 3.31
CA ILE A 30 -3.82 -6.56 3.89
C ILE A 30 -4.96 -7.56 3.98
N PHE A 31 -4.74 -8.75 3.44
CA PHE A 31 -5.64 -9.89 3.55
C PHE A 31 -4.96 -11.01 4.34
N LYS A 32 -5.75 -11.75 5.11
CA LYS A 32 -5.31 -12.95 5.80
C LYS A 32 -6.06 -14.17 5.27
N ARG A 33 -5.33 -15.26 5.07
CA ARG A 33 -5.87 -16.55 4.68
C ARG A 33 -6.23 -17.40 5.90
N SER A 34 -7.39 -18.04 5.85
CA SER A 34 -7.80 -19.10 6.77
C SER A 34 -8.32 -20.27 5.95
N GLY A 35 -7.49 -21.32 5.80
CA GLY A 35 -7.76 -22.41 4.86
C GLY A 35 -7.67 -21.92 3.41
N THR A 36 -8.79 -21.95 2.68
CA THR A 36 -8.90 -21.43 1.30
C THR A 36 -9.54 -20.05 1.23
N LEU A 37 -10.02 -19.51 2.35
CA LEU A 37 -10.71 -18.24 2.41
C LEU A 37 -9.72 -17.11 2.71
N TRP A 38 -9.86 -16.00 1.99
CA TRP A 38 -9.14 -14.76 2.25
C TRP A 38 -10.09 -13.71 2.79
N SER A 39 -9.71 -13.05 3.88
CA SER A 39 -10.47 -11.94 4.46
C SER A 39 -9.60 -10.69 4.60
N GLN A 40 -10.12 -9.54 4.18
CA GLN A 40 -9.46 -8.26 4.38
C GLN A 40 -9.32 -8.01 5.89
N GLN A 41 -8.11 -7.68 6.32
CA GLN A 41 -7.81 -7.33 7.71
C GLN A 41 -7.81 -5.82 7.88
N THR A 42 -7.11 -5.10 7.00
CA THR A 42 -6.99 -3.65 7.08
C THR A 42 -6.76 -3.03 5.71
N LYS A 43 -7.13 -1.76 5.59
CA LYS A 43 -6.75 -0.86 4.50
C LYS A 43 -5.70 0.10 5.06
N LEU A 44 -4.63 0.30 4.30
CA LEU A 44 -3.50 1.17 4.61
C LEU A 44 -3.52 2.35 3.64
N THR A 45 -3.32 3.54 4.18
CA THR A 45 -3.10 4.80 3.45
C THR A 45 -1.80 5.42 3.95
N ALA A 46 -1.17 6.28 3.15
CA ALA A 46 -0.09 7.13 3.64
C ALA A 46 -0.61 8.05 4.76
N SER A 47 0.24 8.38 5.74
CA SER A 47 -0.12 9.26 6.87
C SER A 47 -0.30 10.73 6.47
N ASP A 48 0.31 11.08 5.37
CA ASP A 48 0.50 12.37 4.69
C ASP A 48 -0.10 12.33 3.27
N ALA A 49 -0.96 11.33 2.99
CA ALA A 49 -1.56 11.10 1.68
C ALA A 49 -2.05 12.39 1.01
N ALA A 50 -1.52 12.66 -0.17
CA ALA A 50 -1.89 13.76 -1.03
C ALA A 50 -2.28 13.26 -2.43
N ALA A 51 -2.91 14.16 -3.19
CA ALA A 51 -3.39 13.82 -4.52
C ALA A 51 -2.22 13.55 -5.48
N GLY A 52 -2.20 12.35 -6.06
CA GLY A 52 -1.20 11.95 -7.05
C GLY A 52 0.06 11.33 -6.46
N ASP A 53 0.10 10.97 -5.17
CA ASP A 53 1.27 10.29 -4.58
C ASP A 53 1.40 8.83 -5.05
N PHE A 54 0.28 8.22 -5.44
CA PHE A 54 0.18 6.84 -5.90
C PHE A 54 0.71 5.82 -4.87
N PHE A 55 0.35 5.98 -3.60
CA PHE A 55 0.67 5.03 -2.54
C PHE A 55 0.19 3.62 -2.87
N GLY A 56 1.04 2.62 -2.62
CA GLY A 56 0.74 1.23 -2.96
C GLY A 56 0.97 0.93 -4.44
N TYR A 57 1.71 1.77 -5.17
CA TYR A 57 2.18 1.44 -6.52
C TYR A 57 3.03 0.16 -6.50
N SER A 58 3.97 0.08 -5.54
CA SER A 58 4.69 -1.15 -5.21
C SER A 58 4.39 -1.57 -3.78
N VAL A 59 4.35 -2.88 -3.54
CA VAL A 59 4.12 -3.46 -2.21
C VAL A 59 5.08 -4.62 -1.94
N SER A 60 5.47 -4.77 -0.69
CA SER A 60 6.21 -5.93 -0.19
C SER A 60 5.71 -6.28 1.21
N ILE A 61 5.69 -7.57 1.56
CA ILE A 61 5.38 -8.03 2.91
C ILE A 61 6.34 -9.15 3.31
N SER A 62 6.86 -9.11 4.53
CA SER A 62 7.74 -10.13 5.08
C SER A 62 7.68 -10.14 6.60
N GLY A 63 7.37 -11.30 7.18
CA GLY A 63 7.11 -11.40 8.61
C GLY A 63 5.97 -10.47 9.02
N ASP A 64 6.20 -9.64 10.03
CA ASP A 64 5.21 -8.67 10.51
C ASP A 64 5.25 -7.34 9.74
N TYR A 65 6.19 -7.15 8.80
CA TYR A 65 6.37 -5.86 8.15
C TYR A 65 5.80 -5.84 6.73
N ALA A 66 5.13 -4.74 6.38
CA ALA A 66 4.73 -4.41 5.02
C ALA A 66 5.32 -3.06 4.59
N CYS A 67 5.79 -2.98 3.35
CA CYS A 67 6.34 -1.76 2.75
C CYS A 67 5.52 -1.37 1.52
N MET A 68 5.16 -0.09 1.41
CA MET A 68 4.43 0.49 0.29
C MET A 68 5.25 1.62 -0.32
N GLY A 69 5.38 1.63 -1.65
CA GLY A 69 5.96 2.74 -2.38
C GLY A 69 4.89 3.72 -2.88
N ALA A 70 5.21 5.02 -2.80
CA ALA A 70 4.47 6.13 -3.41
C ALA A 70 5.45 6.90 -4.29
N TYR A 71 5.55 6.54 -5.57
CA TYR A 71 6.68 6.98 -6.40
C TYR A 71 6.61 8.46 -6.82
N ASN A 72 5.46 9.10 -6.67
CA ASN A 72 5.23 10.47 -7.12
C ASN A 72 4.97 11.44 -5.97
N ASP A 73 5.06 10.96 -4.74
CA ASP A 73 5.07 11.79 -3.54
C ASP A 73 6.14 12.88 -3.66
N ASP A 74 5.73 14.13 -3.39
CA ASP A 74 6.51 15.34 -3.59
C ASP A 74 6.89 16.08 -2.30
N ASP A 75 6.68 15.47 -1.12
CA ASP A 75 7.04 16.05 0.18
C ASP A 75 8.55 16.30 0.32
N GLY A 76 9.37 15.49 -0.36
CA GLY A 76 10.83 15.65 -0.46
C GLY A 76 11.31 16.47 -1.66
N GLY A 77 10.40 17.06 -2.44
CA GLY A 77 10.65 17.71 -3.73
C GLY A 77 9.92 17.00 -4.88
N THR A 78 9.79 17.65 -6.03
CA THR A 78 8.98 17.13 -7.16
C THR A 78 9.28 15.67 -7.49
N SER A 79 8.28 14.80 -7.29
CA SER A 79 8.35 13.36 -7.53
C SER A 79 9.54 12.68 -6.84
N SER A 80 9.92 13.15 -5.65
CA SER A 80 11.00 12.54 -4.85
C SER A 80 10.71 11.09 -4.47
N GLY A 81 9.43 10.75 -4.34
CA GLY A 81 8.92 9.47 -3.92
C GLY A 81 9.15 9.22 -2.43
N SER A 82 8.29 8.38 -1.87
CA SER A 82 8.36 7.93 -0.48
C SER A 82 8.15 6.42 -0.37
N ALA A 83 8.62 5.86 0.75
CA ALA A 83 8.36 4.49 1.14
C ALA A 83 7.84 4.45 2.58
N TYR A 84 6.76 3.70 2.78
CA TYR A 84 6.05 3.62 4.04
C TYR A 84 6.14 2.21 4.58
N VAL A 85 6.53 2.07 5.84
CA VAL A 85 6.67 0.76 6.51
C VAL A 85 5.64 0.64 7.61
N PHE A 86 4.94 -0.49 7.63
CA PHE A 86 3.91 -0.83 8.61
C PHE A 86 4.32 -2.14 9.30
N GLN A 87 3.91 -2.28 10.56
CA GLN A 87 4.08 -3.47 11.40
C GLN A 87 2.72 -3.96 11.91
#